data_AF-A0A384K7K2-F1
#
_entry.id   AF-A0A384K7K2-F1
#
_cell.length_a   1.000
_cell.length_b   1.000
_cell.length_c   1.000
_cell.angle_alpha   90.00
_cell.angle_beta   90.00
_cell.angle_gamma   90.00
#
_symmetry.space_group_name_H-M   'P 1'
#
loop_
_entity.id
_entity.type
_entity.pdbx_description
1 polymer ?
#
loop_
_entity_poly.entity_id
_entity_poly.type
_entity_poly.pdbx_seq_one_letter_code
_entity_poly.pdbx_strand_id
1 'polypeptide(L)'
;MSKLSALKDRIVGLPSKVAGAEKQSGQYLRLLLSSDPEPLDYVLLVVGFITSVASGVPFPLLGILFGQLVDDLNSTSCSTSSTSSASLTDGVVTKVLDVIYVTIANFCLIYIHTGCWSLLGERLVRRLRMRYLDVLLRQEVAFFDTLPSGEVASRLDVDLQTIQTGTSEKVGIFIASISYFVASYVVSFIKSAKLAGMLISLVPAYLLMALVGGHFTQKYASRMSDHVAAATAIASAGLSNMSLVQAMGASSRLEAVYARHIGAAQREGIMKAIVASVQLGCLYFIAYSANALAFWQGSREIAASVDTGSGTTVGAVYTVIFLLVDCKLFKPIV
;
A
#
# COMPACT_ATOMS: atom_id res chain seq x y z
N MET A 1 -8.81 20.43 -24.61
CA MET A 1 -9.18 19.47 -23.54
C MET A 1 -10.29 18.49 -23.95
N SER A 2 -11.39 18.89 -24.60
CA SER A 2 -12.50 17.94 -24.91
C SER A 2 -12.27 16.96 -26.07
N LYS A 3 -11.34 17.24 -26.99
CA LYS A 3 -11.02 16.32 -28.11
C LYS A 3 -10.11 15.16 -27.69
N LEU A 4 -9.23 15.37 -26.71
CA LEU A 4 -8.37 14.33 -26.14
C LEU A 4 -9.13 13.37 -25.22
N SER A 5 -10.15 13.85 -24.50
CA SER A 5 -11.05 12.97 -23.76
C SER A 5 -11.90 12.09 -24.69
N ALA A 6 -12.32 12.62 -25.84
CA ALA A 6 -13.06 11.85 -26.83
C ALA A 6 -12.22 10.76 -27.52
N LEU A 7 -10.91 10.97 -27.67
CA LEU A 7 -9.96 9.97 -28.16
C LEU A 7 -9.68 8.89 -27.11
N LYS A 8 -9.56 9.27 -25.83
CA LYS A 8 -9.48 8.33 -24.71
C LYS A 8 -10.72 7.43 -24.63
N ASP A 9 -11.91 7.99 -24.84
CA ASP A 9 -13.17 7.22 -24.87
C ASP A 9 -13.27 6.27 -26.08
N ARG A 10 -12.73 6.67 -27.25
CA ARG A 10 -12.69 5.82 -28.45
C ARG A 10 -11.63 4.71 -28.40
N ILE A 11 -10.48 4.94 -27.75
CA ILE A 11 -9.40 3.95 -27.62
C ILE A 11 -9.74 2.88 -26.57
N VAL A 12 -10.50 3.24 -25.52
CA VAL A 12 -10.79 2.35 -24.38
C VAL A 12 -12.19 1.70 -24.45
N GLY A 13 -13.09 2.16 -25.31
CA GLY A 13 -14.41 1.54 -25.47
C GLY A 13 -15.26 1.59 -24.19
N LEU A 14 -15.23 2.70 -23.46
CA LEU A 14 -16.00 2.90 -22.22
C LEU A 14 -17.17 3.86 -22.48
N PRO A 15 -18.44 3.45 -22.26
CA PRO A 15 -19.57 4.36 -22.32
C PRO A 15 -19.52 5.34 -21.14
N SER A 16 -19.60 6.63 -21.46
CA SER A 16 -19.68 7.73 -20.52
C SER A 16 -21.07 7.80 -19.85
N LYS A 17 -21.21 7.18 -18.69
CA LYS A 17 -22.01 7.64 -17.53
C LYS A 17 -22.10 6.57 -16.45
N VAL A 18 -22.38 7.05 -15.23
CA VAL A 18 -22.79 6.35 -14.00
C VAL A 18 -21.67 6.21 -12.95
N ALA A 19 -21.63 7.24 -12.10
CA ALA A 19 -21.77 7.22 -10.64
C ALA A 19 -21.03 6.17 -9.80
N GLY A 20 -20.37 6.68 -8.75
CA GLY A 20 -20.16 5.98 -7.48
C GLY A 20 -18.96 5.06 -7.45
N ALA A 21 -18.17 5.16 -6.38
CA ALA A 21 -16.89 4.48 -6.11
C ALA A 21 -16.88 2.93 -6.19
N GLU A 22 -18.01 2.30 -6.52
CA GLU A 22 -18.15 0.84 -6.64
C GLU A 22 -17.78 0.32 -8.06
N LYS A 23 -17.73 1.19 -9.07
CA LYS A 23 -17.49 0.80 -10.48
C LYS A 23 -16.01 0.72 -10.91
N GLN A 24 -15.08 1.21 -10.09
CA GLN A 24 -13.65 1.27 -10.42
C GLN A 24 -12.97 -0.11 -10.40
N SER A 25 -13.38 -1.01 -9.49
CA SER A 25 -12.80 -2.37 -9.39
C SER A 25 -13.08 -3.22 -10.65
N GLY A 26 -14.31 -3.12 -11.19
CA GLY A 26 -14.70 -3.80 -12.44
C GLY A 26 -14.04 -3.21 -13.70
N GLN A 27 -13.69 -1.93 -13.69
CA GLN A 27 -12.93 -1.30 -14.78
C GLN A 27 -11.47 -1.76 -14.80
N TYR A 28 -10.86 -1.96 -13.63
CA TYR A 28 -9.48 -2.42 -13.51
C TYR A 28 -9.30 -3.85 -14.03
N LEU A 29 -10.19 -4.76 -13.61
CA LEU A 29 -10.25 -6.13 -14.15
C LEU A 29 -10.55 -6.14 -15.65
N ARG A 30 -11.47 -5.29 -16.12
CA ARG A 30 -11.71 -5.14 -17.56
C ARG A 30 -10.49 -4.63 -18.31
N LEU A 31 -9.68 -3.74 -17.74
CA LEU A 31 -8.47 -3.21 -18.38
C LEU A 31 -7.35 -4.27 -18.47
N LEU A 32 -7.26 -5.14 -17.45
CA LEU A 32 -6.39 -6.33 -17.47
C LEU A 32 -6.82 -7.38 -18.50
N LEU A 33 -8.13 -7.54 -18.71
CA LEU A 33 -8.71 -8.57 -19.58
C LEU A 33 -9.06 -8.09 -21.01
N SER A 34 -9.10 -6.79 -21.30
CA SER A 34 -9.52 -6.24 -22.60
C SER A 34 -8.43 -6.25 -23.68
N SER A 35 -7.23 -6.76 -23.37
CA SER A 35 -6.03 -6.63 -24.21
C SER A 35 -5.57 -7.95 -24.83
N ASP A 36 -6.49 -8.76 -25.36
CA ASP A 36 -6.22 -10.05 -26.03
C ASP A 36 -5.28 -10.95 -25.20
N PRO A 37 -5.76 -11.51 -24.08
CA PRO A 37 -4.93 -12.27 -23.16
C PRO A 37 -4.47 -13.60 -23.79
N GLU A 38 -3.15 -13.82 -23.79
CA GLU A 38 -2.59 -15.14 -24.09
C GLU A 38 -2.99 -16.14 -22.98
N PRO A 39 -3.12 -17.44 -23.29
CA PRO A 39 -3.43 -18.46 -22.28
C PRO A 39 -2.42 -18.48 -21.13
N LEU A 40 -1.18 -18.09 -21.39
CA LEU A 40 -0.14 -17.95 -20.37
C LEU A 40 -0.45 -16.86 -19.35
N ASP A 41 -1.07 -15.75 -19.76
CA ASP A 41 -1.36 -14.63 -18.85
C ASP A 41 -2.44 -15.01 -17.82
N TYR A 42 -3.39 -15.86 -18.21
CA TYR A 42 -4.36 -16.42 -17.27
C TYR A 42 -3.69 -17.31 -16.21
N VAL A 43 -2.74 -18.16 -16.64
CA VAL A 43 -1.98 -19.01 -15.72
C VAL A 43 -1.14 -18.16 -14.77
N LEU A 44 -0.42 -17.17 -15.28
CA LEU A 44 0.34 -16.25 -14.44
C LEU A 44 -0.58 -15.49 -13.46
N LEU A 45 -1.76 -15.07 -13.89
CA LEU A 45 -2.68 -14.33 -13.00
C LEU A 45 -3.16 -15.22 -11.84
N VAL A 46 -3.57 -16.46 -12.14
CA VAL A 46 -4.03 -17.40 -11.11
C VAL A 46 -2.89 -17.80 -10.17
N VAL A 47 -1.72 -18.15 -10.72
CA VAL A 47 -0.54 -18.51 -9.91
C VAL A 47 -0.07 -17.33 -9.06
N GLY A 48 -0.01 -16.14 -9.64
CA GLY A 48 0.34 -14.89 -8.94
C GLY A 48 -0.63 -14.57 -7.81
N PHE A 49 -1.93 -14.76 -8.03
CA PHE A 49 -2.94 -14.55 -7.01
C PHE A 49 -2.79 -15.54 -5.84
N ILE A 50 -2.68 -16.84 -6.13
CA ILE A 50 -2.55 -17.88 -5.10
C ILE A 50 -1.27 -17.67 -4.28
N THR A 51 -0.16 -17.38 -4.96
CA THR A 51 1.14 -17.17 -4.29
C THR A 51 1.19 -15.86 -3.51
N SER A 52 0.53 -14.78 -3.95
CA SER A 52 0.37 -13.55 -3.17
C SER A 52 -0.49 -13.75 -1.92
N VAL A 53 -1.54 -14.57 -1.99
CA VAL A 53 -2.33 -14.91 -0.80
C VAL A 53 -1.47 -15.75 0.16
N ALA A 54 -0.73 -16.73 -0.37
CA ALA A 54 0.12 -17.59 0.44
C ALA A 54 1.29 -16.83 1.11
N SER A 55 1.86 -15.80 0.48
CA SER A 55 2.98 -15.03 1.05
C SER A 55 2.59 -14.12 2.23
N GLY A 56 1.29 -13.91 2.48
CA GLY A 56 0.80 -13.16 3.65
C GLY A 56 0.76 -13.96 4.96
N VAL A 57 0.80 -15.30 4.89
CA VAL A 57 0.62 -16.22 6.05
C VAL A 57 1.91 -16.53 6.85
N PRO A 58 3.14 -16.48 6.29
CA PRO A 58 4.36 -16.80 7.02
C PRO A 58 4.66 -15.91 8.23
N PHE A 59 4.37 -14.61 8.17
CA PHE A 59 4.56 -13.71 9.32
C PHE A 59 3.68 -14.10 10.53
N PRO A 60 2.36 -14.36 10.37
CA PRO A 60 1.52 -14.93 11.42
C PRO A 60 2.03 -16.25 11.99
N LEU A 61 2.51 -17.15 11.11
CA LEU A 61 3.08 -18.44 11.53
C LEU A 61 4.34 -18.27 12.36
N LEU A 62 5.24 -17.37 11.95
CA LEU A 62 6.44 -17.02 12.73
C LEU A 62 6.06 -16.50 14.11
N GLY A 63 5.03 -15.66 14.20
CA GLY A 63 4.45 -15.23 15.46
C GLY A 63 4.13 -16.43 16.35
N ILE A 64 3.26 -17.34 15.89
CA ILE A 64 2.87 -18.54 16.66
C ILE A 64 4.09 -19.33 17.16
N LEU A 65 5.09 -19.51 16.30
CA LEU A 65 6.29 -20.29 16.60
C LEU A 65 7.15 -19.61 17.68
N PHE A 66 7.32 -18.29 17.61
CA PHE A 66 7.93 -17.51 18.68
C PHE A 66 7.14 -17.60 19.99
N GLY A 67 5.80 -17.62 19.93
CA GLY A 67 4.97 -17.84 21.11
C GLY A 67 5.24 -19.17 21.79
N GLN A 68 5.27 -20.25 21.02
CA GLN A 68 5.60 -21.58 21.54
C GLN A 68 6.99 -21.62 22.18
N LEU A 69 7.97 -20.97 21.55
CA LEU A 69 9.33 -20.89 22.09
C LEU A 69 9.38 -20.11 23.41
N VAL A 70 8.60 -19.03 23.54
CA VAL A 70 8.46 -18.30 24.82
C VAL A 70 7.82 -19.17 25.89
N ASP A 71 6.82 -19.98 25.54
CA ASP A 71 6.18 -20.90 26.48
C ASP A 71 7.15 -21.96 27.01
N ASP A 72 7.96 -22.56 26.13
CA ASP A 72 8.97 -23.57 26.49
C ASP A 72 10.07 -23.01 27.40
N LEU A 73 10.49 -21.77 27.17
CA LEU A 73 11.45 -21.06 28.04
C LEU A 73 10.86 -20.75 29.42
N ASN A 74 9.58 -20.38 29.46
CA ASN A 74 8.90 -20.03 30.70
C ASN A 74 8.65 -21.26 31.59
N SER A 75 8.24 -22.41 31.00
CA SER A 75 8.07 -23.66 31.76
C SER A 75 9.36 -24.15 32.41
N THR A 76 10.49 -23.95 31.73
CA THR A 76 11.82 -24.35 32.23
C THR A 76 12.29 -23.46 33.38
N SER A 77 12.04 -22.15 33.29
CA SER A 77 12.45 -21.19 34.32
C SER A 77 11.71 -21.40 35.65
N CYS A 78 10.48 -21.95 35.61
CA CYS A 78 9.71 -22.29 36.81
C CYS A 78 10.02 -23.68 37.39
N SER A 79 10.63 -24.60 36.62
CA SER A 79 11.05 -25.91 37.11
C SER A 79 12.50 -25.89 37.61
N THR A 80 12.68 -25.64 38.90
CA THR A 80 13.98 -25.68 39.60
C THR A 80 14.50 -27.11 39.79
N SER A 81 14.61 -27.89 38.70
CA SER A 81 15.14 -29.26 38.74
C SER A 81 16.05 -29.51 37.54
N SER A 82 17.33 -29.64 37.86
CA SER A 82 18.51 -29.84 37.01
C SER A 82 18.53 -31.21 36.29
N THR A 83 17.47 -31.59 35.58
CA THR A 83 17.39 -32.92 34.92
C THR A 83 16.57 -32.93 33.63
N SER A 84 16.58 -31.84 32.84
CA SER A 84 15.77 -31.76 31.61
C SER A 84 16.48 -31.06 30.45
N SER A 85 17.82 -31.02 30.40
CA SER A 85 18.54 -30.28 29.35
C SER A 85 18.48 -30.95 27.96
N ALA A 86 18.29 -32.26 27.88
CA ALA A 86 18.31 -32.99 26.59
C ALA A 86 16.98 -32.95 25.81
N SER A 87 15.82 -32.93 26.48
CA SER A 87 14.50 -32.82 25.83
C SER A 87 14.17 -31.39 25.37
N LEU A 88 14.72 -30.38 26.06
CA LEU A 88 14.61 -28.97 25.67
C LEU A 88 15.40 -28.67 24.41
N THR A 89 16.61 -29.23 24.27
CA THR A 89 17.39 -29.04 23.04
C THR A 89 16.69 -29.64 21.82
N ASP A 90 16.02 -30.77 21.96
CA ASP A 90 15.33 -31.42 20.81
C ASP A 90 14.06 -30.65 20.40
N GLY A 91 13.26 -30.18 21.37
CA GLY A 91 12.10 -29.32 21.12
C GLY A 91 12.47 -27.96 20.50
N VAL A 92 13.51 -27.30 21.04
CA VAL A 92 13.96 -26.01 20.49
C VAL A 92 14.59 -26.18 19.11
N VAL A 93 15.39 -27.23 18.88
CA VAL A 93 16.04 -27.48 17.57
C VAL A 93 14.99 -27.79 16.50
N THR A 94 13.96 -28.59 16.81
CA THR A 94 12.87 -28.88 15.85
C THR A 94 12.06 -27.62 15.51
N LYS A 95 11.77 -26.75 16.49
CA LYS A 95 11.07 -25.48 16.26
C LYS A 95 11.91 -24.47 15.47
N VAL A 96 13.21 -24.41 15.71
CA VAL A 96 14.13 -23.58 14.93
C VAL A 96 14.22 -24.09 13.49
N LEU A 97 14.23 -25.41 13.26
CA LEU A 97 14.15 -25.98 11.92
C LEU A 97 12.83 -25.61 11.22
N ASP A 98 11.69 -25.66 11.92
CA ASP A 98 10.41 -25.20 11.38
C ASP A 98 10.45 -23.72 10.97
N VAL A 99 11.07 -22.84 11.77
CA VAL A 99 11.27 -21.41 11.41
C VAL A 99 12.04 -21.30 10.08
N ILE A 100 13.11 -22.09 9.94
CA ILE A 100 13.96 -22.06 8.75
C ILE A 100 13.17 -22.55 7.52
N TYR A 101 12.43 -23.65 7.63
CA TYR A 101 11.60 -24.15 6.52
C TYR A 101 10.52 -23.15 6.11
N VAL A 102 9.84 -22.52 7.07
CA VAL A 102 8.83 -21.47 6.80
C VAL A 102 9.48 -20.25 6.14
N THR A 103 10.69 -19.86 6.55
CA THR A 103 11.40 -18.72 5.97
C THR A 103 11.84 -18.99 4.54
N ILE A 104 12.36 -20.19 4.25
CA ILE A 104 12.71 -20.62 2.88
C ILE A 104 11.46 -20.66 2.01
N ALA A 105 10.36 -21.24 2.51
CA ALA A 105 9.09 -21.26 1.80
C ALA A 105 8.58 -19.84 1.52
N ASN A 106 8.67 -18.93 2.49
CA ASN A 106 8.29 -17.53 2.32
C ASN A 106 9.14 -16.83 1.25
N PHE A 107 10.47 -17.03 1.25
CA PHE A 107 11.35 -16.50 0.23
C PHE A 107 10.94 -16.96 -1.18
N CYS A 108 10.66 -18.27 -1.34
CA CYS A 108 10.18 -18.82 -2.60
C CYS A 108 8.83 -18.22 -3.02
N LEU A 109 7.87 -18.09 -2.08
CA LEU A 109 6.55 -17.49 -2.34
C LEU A 109 6.67 -16.03 -2.77
N ILE A 110 7.52 -15.25 -2.08
CA ILE A 110 7.77 -13.83 -2.40
C ILE A 110 8.38 -13.70 -3.79
N TYR A 111 9.37 -14.53 -4.10
CA TYR A 111 10.02 -14.54 -5.41
C TYR A 111 9.02 -14.88 -6.52
N ILE A 112 8.23 -15.94 -6.35
CA ILE A 112 7.27 -16.38 -7.36
C ILE A 112 6.19 -15.32 -7.58
N HIS A 113 5.57 -14.77 -6.52
CA HIS A 113 4.52 -13.78 -6.72
C HIS A 113 5.08 -12.50 -7.35
N THR A 114 6.25 -12.02 -6.90
CA THR A 114 6.85 -10.77 -7.41
C THR A 114 7.24 -10.93 -8.86
N GLY A 115 7.84 -12.07 -9.23
CA GLY A 115 8.14 -12.39 -10.63
C GLY A 115 6.87 -12.49 -11.48
N CYS A 116 5.85 -13.17 -10.99
CA CYS A 116 4.61 -13.39 -11.74
C CYS A 116 3.86 -12.08 -12.03
N TRP A 117 3.72 -11.21 -11.03
CA TRP A 117 3.10 -9.90 -11.18
C TRP A 117 3.95 -8.94 -12.03
N SER A 118 5.28 -9.01 -11.94
CA SER A 118 6.18 -8.19 -12.77
C SER A 118 6.10 -8.58 -14.24
N LEU A 119 6.14 -9.89 -14.54
CA LEU A 119 6.02 -10.41 -15.91
C LEU A 119 4.66 -10.09 -16.52
N LEU A 120 3.57 -10.22 -15.75
CA LEU A 120 2.24 -9.81 -16.19
C LEU A 120 2.17 -8.32 -16.54
N GLY A 121 2.73 -7.47 -15.68
CA GLY A 121 2.75 -6.02 -15.90
C GLY A 121 3.54 -5.63 -17.16
N GLU A 122 4.71 -6.25 -17.39
CA GLU A 122 5.50 -6.01 -18.60
C GLU A 122 4.77 -6.44 -19.88
N ARG A 123 4.15 -7.62 -19.87
CA ARG A 123 3.38 -8.13 -21.02
C ARG A 123 2.18 -7.23 -21.33
N LEU A 124 1.45 -6.80 -20.30
CA LEU A 124 0.33 -5.87 -20.43
C LEU A 124 0.77 -4.55 -21.06
N VAL A 125 1.84 -3.95 -20.55
CA VAL A 125 2.37 -2.67 -21.04
C VAL A 125 2.88 -2.79 -22.47
N ARG A 126 3.53 -3.90 -22.81
CA ARG A 126 3.99 -4.17 -24.18
C ARG A 126 2.82 -4.20 -25.16
N ARG A 127 1.72 -4.88 -24.82
CA ARG A 127 0.51 -4.93 -25.67
C ARG A 127 -0.16 -3.58 -25.80
N LEU A 128 -0.31 -2.86 -24.68
CA LEU A 128 -0.87 -1.51 -24.68
C LEU A 128 -0.03 -0.56 -25.54
N ARG A 129 1.31 -0.62 -25.46
CA ARG A 129 2.21 0.18 -26.30
C ARG A 129 2.02 -0.12 -27.78
N MET A 130 1.96 -1.40 -28.17
CA MET A 130 1.75 -1.79 -29.58
C MET A 130 0.39 -1.31 -30.11
N ARG A 131 -0.68 -1.51 -29.35
CA ARG A 131 -2.04 -1.10 -29.76
C ARG A 131 -2.19 0.42 -29.81
N TYR A 132 -1.57 1.12 -28.86
CA TYR A 132 -1.56 2.58 -28.85
C TYR A 132 -0.80 3.14 -30.06
N LEU A 133 0.35 2.56 -30.40
CA LEU A 133 1.11 2.96 -31.59
C LEU A 133 0.35 2.68 -32.89
N ASP A 134 -0.31 1.52 -33.03
CA ASP A 134 -1.13 1.22 -34.21
C ASP A 134 -2.27 2.23 -34.40
N VAL A 135 -2.98 2.59 -33.31
CA VAL A 135 -4.02 3.62 -33.38
C VAL A 135 -3.43 5.00 -33.67
N LEU A 136 -2.30 5.33 -33.07
CA LEU A 136 -1.66 6.63 -33.26
C LEU A 136 -1.21 6.81 -34.73
N LEU A 137 -0.69 5.77 -35.37
CA LEU A 137 -0.28 5.79 -36.78
C LEU A 137 -1.47 5.89 -37.75
N ARG A 138 -2.67 5.48 -37.34
CA ARG A 138 -3.91 5.57 -38.14
C ARG A 138 -4.62 6.92 -37.98
N GLN A 139 -4.12 7.79 -37.12
CA GLN A 139 -4.77 9.07 -36.82
C GLN A 139 -4.47 10.12 -37.89
N GLU A 140 -5.45 11.00 -38.16
CA GLU A 140 -5.33 12.08 -39.15
C GLU A 140 -4.19 13.07 -38.81
N VAL A 141 -3.53 13.61 -39.84
CA VAL A 141 -2.43 14.60 -39.66
C VAL A 141 -2.91 15.84 -38.89
N ALA A 142 -4.16 16.25 -39.09
CA ALA A 142 -4.78 17.37 -38.38
C ALA A 142 -4.82 17.19 -36.86
N PHE A 143 -4.75 15.95 -36.35
CA PHE A 143 -4.62 15.69 -34.93
C PHE A 143 -3.24 16.13 -34.42
N PHE A 144 -2.18 15.79 -35.14
CA PHE A 144 -0.80 16.11 -34.76
C PHE A 144 -0.52 17.62 -34.79
N ASP A 145 -1.16 18.36 -35.70
CA ASP A 145 -1.02 19.83 -35.77
C ASP A 145 -1.57 20.56 -34.52
N THR A 146 -2.43 19.91 -33.74
CA THR A 146 -3.00 20.50 -32.51
C THR A 146 -2.16 20.29 -31.26
N LEU A 147 -1.10 19.48 -31.33
CA LEU A 147 -0.29 19.07 -30.19
C LEU A 147 1.15 19.60 -30.33
N PRO A 148 1.79 20.05 -29.22
CA PRO A 148 3.21 20.37 -29.23
C PRO A 148 4.05 19.17 -29.67
N SER A 149 5.17 19.43 -30.35
CA SER A 149 6.12 18.40 -30.76
C SER A 149 6.64 17.63 -29.53
N GLY A 150 6.63 16.29 -29.61
CA GLY A 150 7.10 15.41 -28.54
C GLY A 150 6.11 15.14 -27.39
N GLU A 151 5.04 15.92 -27.27
CA GLU A 151 4.05 15.77 -26.18
C GLU A 151 3.36 14.40 -26.20
N VAL A 152 3.02 13.90 -27.40
CA VAL A 152 2.32 12.62 -27.57
C VAL A 152 3.19 11.43 -27.13
N ALA A 153 4.47 11.45 -27.50
CA ALA A 153 5.42 10.39 -27.12
C ALA A 153 5.70 10.42 -25.62
N SER A 154 5.90 11.61 -25.04
CA SER A 154 6.12 11.77 -23.60
C SER A 154 4.91 11.30 -22.78
N ARG A 155 3.69 11.68 -23.18
CA ARG A 155 2.46 11.23 -22.50
C ARG A 155 2.28 9.73 -22.58
N LEU A 156 2.56 9.13 -23.74
CA LEU A 156 2.47 7.69 -23.93
C LEU A 156 3.38 6.96 -22.93
N ASP A 157 4.64 7.37 -22.82
CA ASP A 157 5.58 6.71 -21.91
C ASP A 157 5.20 6.91 -20.44
N VAL A 158 4.78 8.12 -20.04
CA VAL A 158 4.36 8.41 -18.66
C VAL A 158 3.09 7.63 -18.29
N ASP A 159 2.08 7.60 -19.16
CA ASP A 159 0.83 6.89 -18.91
C ASP A 159 1.06 5.38 -18.84
N LEU A 160 1.86 4.82 -19.74
CA LEU A 160 2.22 3.39 -19.73
C LEU A 160 3.03 3.01 -18.49
N GLN A 161 4.00 3.83 -18.08
CA GLN A 161 4.80 3.60 -16.88
C GLN A 161 3.94 3.66 -15.61
N THR A 162 2.98 4.58 -15.57
CA THR A 162 2.00 4.67 -14.46
C THR A 162 1.13 3.41 -14.39
N ILE A 163 0.65 2.92 -15.54
CA ILE A 163 -0.11 1.66 -15.61
C ILE A 163 0.75 0.46 -15.19
N GLN A 164 2.01 0.41 -15.63
CA GLN A 164 2.95 -0.66 -15.28
C GLN A 164 3.14 -0.75 -13.77
N THR A 165 3.56 0.35 -13.16
CA THR A 165 3.85 0.44 -11.71
C THR A 165 2.60 0.20 -10.87
N GLY A 166 1.43 0.64 -11.35
CA GLY A 166 0.15 0.38 -10.68
C GLY A 166 -0.34 -1.06 -10.80
N THR A 167 0.05 -1.81 -11.84
CA THR A 167 -0.50 -3.14 -12.14
C THR A 167 0.41 -4.31 -11.83
N SER A 168 1.72 -4.12 -11.85
CA SER A 168 2.66 -5.16 -11.45
C SER A 168 2.78 -5.25 -9.93
N GLU A 169 3.63 -4.43 -9.35
CA GLU A 169 4.14 -4.62 -7.99
C GLU A 169 3.08 -4.32 -6.92
N LYS A 170 2.30 -3.25 -7.12
CA LYS A 170 1.36 -2.75 -6.10
C LYS A 170 0.19 -3.70 -5.86
N VAL A 171 -0.28 -4.41 -6.89
CA VAL A 171 -1.41 -5.36 -6.76
C VAL A 171 -0.99 -6.56 -5.93
N GLY A 172 0.18 -7.14 -6.21
CA GLY A 172 0.71 -8.27 -5.44
C GLY A 172 0.90 -7.93 -3.97
N ILE A 173 1.47 -6.74 -3.68
CA ILE A 173 1.62 -6.24 -2.31
C ILE A 173 0.25 -6.05 -1.65
N PHE A 174 -0.71 -5.45 -2.34
CA PHE A 174 -2.05 -5.20 -1.81
C PHE A 174 -2.78 -6.50 -1.41
N ILE A 175 -2.74 -7.53 -2.26
CA ILE A 175 -3.33 -8.83 -1.98
C ILE A 175 -2.62 -9.51 -0.80
N ALA A 176 -1.28 -9.46 -0.77
CA ALA A 176 -0.49 -10.01 0.33
C ALA A 176 -0.80 -9.30 1.65
N SER A 177 -0.96 -7.98 1.65
CA SER A 177 -1.35 -7.20 2.83
C SER A 177 -2.75 -7.55 3.35
N ILE A 178 -3.72 -7.76 2.45
CA ILE A 178 -5.07 -8.22 2.84
C ILE A 178 -4.99 -9.63 3.44
N SER A 179 -4.26 -10.54 2.79
CA SER A 179 -4.07 -11.90 3.29
C SER A 179 -3.42 -11.90 4.67
N TYR A 180 -2.36 -11.11 4.86
CA TYR A 180 -1.69 -10.95 6.14
C TYR A 180 -2.61 -10.40 7.22
N PHE A 181 -3.43 -9.39 6.89
CA PHE A 181 -4.43 -8.84 7.81
C PHE A 181 -5.42 -9.93 8.24
N VAL A 182 -6.04 -10.63 7.29
CA VAL A 182 -7.02 -11.69 7.59
C VAL A 182 -6.38 -12.82 8.40
N ALA A 183 -5.21 -13.30 7.99
CA ALA A 183 -4.48 -14.36 8.69
C ALA A 183 -4.12 -13.95 10.13
N SER A 184 -3.65 -12.72 10.34
CA SER A 184 -3.30 -12.19 11.67
C SER A 184 -4.51 -12.12 12.59
N TYR A 185 -5.67 -11.67 12.09
CA TYR A 185 -6.91 -11.64 12.88
C TYR A 185 -7.40 -13.06 13.23
N VAL A 186 -7.42 -13.96 12.24
CA VAL A 186 -7.85 -15.36 12.46
C VAL A 186 -6.98 -16.03 13.52
N VAL A 187 -5.65 -15.92 13.40
CA VAL A 187 -4.70 -16.47 14.39
C VAL A 187 -4.92 -15.85 15.78
N SER A 188 -5.15 -14.54 15.85
CA SER A 188 -5.37 -13.84 17.11
C SER A 188 -6.65 -14.31 17.83
N PHE A 189 -7.73 -14.50 17.07
CA PHE A 189 -9.00 -15.01 17.61
C PHE A 189 -8.91 -16.46 18.09
N ILE A 190 -8.15 -17.30 17.38
CA ILE A 190 -7.91 -18.70 17.77
C ILE A 190 -7.14 -18.76 19.10
N LYS A 191 -6.14 -17.89 19.29
CA LYS A 191 -5.31 -17.88 20.49
C LYS A 191 -5.99 -17.28 21.71
N SER A 192 -6.64 -16.13 21.57
CA SER A 192 -7.36 -15.50 22.69
C SER A 192 -8.51 -14.62 22.22
N ALA A 193 -9.73 -15.15 22.26
CA ALA A 193 -10.92 -14.43 21.81
C ALA A 193 -11.18 -13.12 22.58
N LYS A 194 -10.90 -13.10 23.89
CA LYS A 194 -11.14 -11.93 24.76
C LYS A 194 -10.18 -10.78 24.46
N LEU A 195 -8.89 -11.07 24.27
CA LEU A 195 -7.87 -10.06 23.98
C LEU A 195 -7.95 -9.58 22.53
N ALA A 196 -8.20 -10.48 21.57
CA ALA A 196 -8.48 -10.14 20.18
C ALA A 196 -9.74 -9.26 20.04
N GLY A 197 -10.80 -9.56 20.81
CA GLY A 197 -12.03 -8.78 20.83
C GLY A 197 -11.82 -7.33 21.28
N MET A 198 -10.98 -7.08 22.29
CA MET A 198 -10.64 -5.71 22.68
C MET A 198 -9.85 -4.97 21.59
N LEU A 199 -8.92 -5.68 20.94
CA LEU A 199 -8.06 -5.09 19.90
C LEU A 199 -8.77 -4.85 18.58
N ILE A 200 -9.96 -5.43 18.35
CA ILE A 200 -10.78 -5.13 17.17
C ILE A 200 -11.28 -3.69 17.18
N SER A 201 -11.45 -3.07 18.36
CA SER A 201 -11.85 -1.67 18.50
C SER A 201 -10.80 -0.70 17.91
N LEU A 202 -9.58 -1.16 17.66
CA LEU A 202 -8.54 -0.37 17.02
C LEU A 202 -8.75 -0.27 15.51
N VAL A 203 -9.32 -1.28 14.85
CA VAL A 203 -9.59 -1.25 13.40
C VAL A 203 -10.42 -0.03 12.99
N PRO A 204 -11.61 0.24 13.59
CA PRO A 204 -12.39 1.42 13.24
C PRO A 204 -11.69 2.72 13.63
N ALA A 205 -10.88 2.74 14.71
CA ALA A 205 -10.10 3.91 15.09
C ALA A 205 -9.02 4.25 14.02
N TYR A 206 -8.30 3.24 13.53
CA TYR A 206 -7.34 3.40 12.43
C TYR A 206 -8.03 3.78 11.12
N LEU A 207 -9.18 3.20 10.80
CA LEU A 207 -9.94 3.55 9.60
C LEU A 207 -10.43 5.01 9.65
N LEU A 208 -11.00 5.45 10.77
CA LEU A 208 -11.45 6.83 10.95
C LEU A 208 -10.28 7.80 10.79
N MET A 209 -9.15 7.50 11.45
CA MET A 209 -7.94 8.29 11.34
C MET A 209 -7.41 8.34 9.91
N ALA A 210 -7.37 7.21 9.19
CA ALA A 210 -6.89 7.14 7.82
C ALA A 210 -7.79 7.91 6.84
N LEU A 211 -9.12 7.79 7.00
CA LEU A 211 -10.10 8.49 6.15
C LEU A 211 -10.05 10.01 6.38
N VAL A 212 -10.08 10.44 7.64
CA VAL A 212 -10.08 11.86 7.99
C VAL A 212 -8.73 12.48 7.63
N GLY A 213 -7.63 11.88 8.07
CA GLY A 213 -6.26 12.35 7.78
C GLY A 213 -5.95 12.34 6.28
N GLY A 214 -6.34 11.28 5.57
CA GLY A 214 -6.20 11.17 4.12
C GLY A 214 -6.97 12.25 3.37
N HIS A 215 -8.24 12.48 3.73
CA HIS A 215 -9.07 13.51 3.09
C HIS A 215 -8.50 14.92 3.29
N PHE A 216 -8.05 15.27 4.50
CA PHE A 216 -7.43 16.57 4.75
C PHE A 216 -6.09 16.71 4.02
N THR A 217 -5.22 15.69 4.08
CA THR A 217 -3.93 15.70 3.38
C THR A 217 -4.11 15.86 1.88
N GLN A 218 -5.06 15.14 1.27
CA GLN A 218 -5.36 15.24 -0.16
C GLN A 218 -5.92 16.62 -0.53
N LYS A 219 -6.81 17.19 0.29
CA LYS A 219 -7.36 18.52 0.06
C LYS A 219 -6.28 19.61 0.03
N TYR A 220 -5.37 19.62 1.01
CA TYR A 220 -4.27 20.58 1.05
C TYR A 220 -3.23 20.31 -0.05
N ALA A 221 -2.97 19.05 -0.38
CA ALA A 221 -2.10 18.68 -1.49
C ALA A 221 -2.63 19.18 -2.85
N SER A 222 -3.94 19.05 -3.10
CA SER A 222 -4.57 19.56 -4.33
C SER A 222 -4.46 21.08 -4.42
N ARG A 223 -4.80 21.80 -3.35
CA ARG A 223 -4.72 23.27 -3.32
C ARG A 223 -3.30 23.78 -3.52
N MET A 224 -2.33 23.14 -2.87
CA MET A 224 -0.92 23.43 -3.08
C MET A 224 -0.53 23.23 -4.55
N SER A 225 -0.94 22.12 -5.15
CA SER A 225 -0.68 21.83 -6.57
C SER A 225 -1.32 22.86 -7.51
N ASP A 226 -2.55 23.31 -7.22
CA ASP A 226 -3.24 24.32 -8.04
C ASP A 226 -2.50 25.67 -8.02
N HIS A 227 -2.02 26.09 -6.85
CA HIS A 227 -1.24 27.33 -6.73
C HIS A 227 0.14 27.23 -7.39
N VAL A 228 0.81 26.08 -7.27
CA VAL A 228 2.07 25.82 -7.97
C VAL A 228 1.85 25.83 -9.47
N ALA A 229 0.81 25.16 -9.98
CA ALA A 229 0.50 25.14 -11.41
C ALA A 229 0.25 26.55 -11.97
N ALA A 230 -0.48 27.40 -11.23
CA ALA A 230 -0.69 28.80 -11.61
C ALA A 230 0.63 29.59 -11.66
N ALA A 231 1.50 29.41 -10.66
CA ALA A 231 2.82 30.06 -10.64
C ALA A 231 3.69 29.60 -11.83
N THR A 232 3.73 28.30 -12.10
CA THR A 232 4.47 27.72 -13.23
C THR A 232 3.94 28.21 -14.57
N ALA A 233 2.62 28.35 -14.73
CA ALA A 233 2.03 28.90 -15.96
C ALA A 233 2.47 30.35 -16.21
N ILE A 234 2.50 31.18 -15.17
CA ILE A 234 2.97 32.58 -15.28
C ILE A 234 4.46 32.63 -15.61
N ALA A 235 5.27 31.82 -14.93
CA ALA A 235 6.71 31.73 -15.19
C ALA A 235 6.98 31.27 -16.64
N SER A 236 6.28 30.23 -17.10
CA SER A 236 6.38 29.73 -18.47
C SER A 236 6.00 30.80 -19.49
N ALA A 237 4.87 31.49 -19.31
CA ALA A 237 4.43 32.56 -20.20
C ALA A 237 5.44 33.73 -20.27
N GLY A 238 6.05 34.07 -19.13
CA GLY A 238 7.09 35.10 -19.03
C GLY A 238 8.38 34.71 -19.74
N LEU A 239 8.87 33.49 -19.50
CA LEU A 239 10.10 32.99 -20.14
C LEU A 239 9.93 32.81 -21.66
N SER A 240 8.78 32.30 -22.10
CA SER A 240 8.49 32.15 -23.53
C SER A 240 8.40 33.49 -24.28
N ASN A 241 8.09 34.59 -23.58
CA ASN A 241 7.93 35.92 -24.18
C ASN A 241 8.89 36.95 -23.55
N MET A 242 10.13 36.55 -23.26
CA MET A 242 11.08 37.38 -22.51
C MET A 242 11.35 38.76 -23.15
N SER A 243 11.43 38.83 -24.48
CA SER A 243 11.63 40.09 -25.20
C SER A 243 10.48 41.07 -25.00
N LEU A 244 9.24 40.57 -24.93
CA LEU A 244 8.05 41.41 -24.67
C LEU A 244 8.04 41.92 -23.23
N VAL A 245 8.43 41.07 -22.27
CA VAL A 245 8.53 41.46 -20.85
C VAL A 245 9.57 42.57 -20.66
N GLN A 246 10.71 42.47 -21.36
CA GLN A 246 11.76 43.51 -21.34
C GLN A 246 11.31 44.79 -22.03
N ALA A 247 10.68 44.70 -23.21
CA ALA A 247 10.17 45.85 -23.96
C ALA A 247 9.10 46.64 -23.17
N MET A 248 8.28 45.94 -22.39
CA MET A 248 7.23 46.54 -21.55
C MET A 248 7.71 46.93 -20.15
N GLY A 249 8.95 46.63 -19.76
CA GLY A 249 9.47 46.86 -18.40
C GLY A 249 8.66 46.16 -17.29
N ALA A 250 7.98 45.05 -17.62
CA ALA A 250 6.99 44.43 -16.75
C ALA A 250 7.55 43.34 -15.81
N SER A 251 8.88 43.19 -15.74
CA SER A 251 9.55 42.13 -14.96
C SER A 251 9.17 42.16 -13.48
N SER A 252 9.22 43.33 -12.84
CA SER A 252 8.88 43.52 -11.43
C SER A 252 7.42 43.17 -11.13
N ARG A 253 6.49 43.48 -12.05
CA ARG A 253 5.08 43.12 -11.93
C ARG A 253 4.88 41.62 -12.03
N LEU A 254 5.55 40.96 -12.96
CA LEU A 254 5.43 39.51 -13.16
C LEU A 254 6.01 38.74 -11.97
N GLU A 255 7.14 39.21 -11.45
CA GLU A 255 7.77 38.69 -10.23
C GLU A 255 6.83 38.83 -9.02
N ALA A 256 6.18 39.99 -8.82
CA ALA A 256 5.24 40.18 -7.73
C ALA A 256 4.03 39.23 -7.79
N VAL A 257 3.51 38.96 -9.00
CA VAL A 257 2.40 38.02 -9.19
C VAL A 257 2.88 36.58 -8.92
N TYR A 258 4.06 36.19 -9.43
CA TYR A 258 4.66 34.88 -9.17
C TYR A 258 4.88 34.65 -7.66
N ALA A 259 5.49 35.63 -6.98
CA ALA A 259 5.74 35.59 -5.54
C ALA A 259 4.45 35.44 -4.73
N ARG A 260 3.35 36.09 -5.15
CA ARG A 260 2.03 35.93 -4.52
C ARG A 260 1.50 34.49 -4.62
N HIS A 261 1.61 33.85 -5.78
CA HIS A 261 1.15 32.47 -5.97
C HIS A 261 2.02 31.46 -5.20
N ILE A 262 3.34 31.64 -5.21
CA ILE A 262 4.27 30.80 -4.43
C ILE A 262 4.06 30.98 -2.93
N GLY A 263 3.84 32.21 -2.45
CA GLY A 263 3.52 32.47 -1.04
C GLY A 263 2.22 31.79 -0.58
N ALA A 264 1.20 31.74 -1.45
CA ALA A 264 -0.03 30.97 -1.19
C ALA A 264 0.23 29.46 -1.18
N ALA A 265 0.99 28.94 -2.16
CA ALA A 265 1.38 27.54 -2.22
C ALA A 265 2.18 27.11 -0.97
N GLN A 266 3.08 27.96 -0.47
CA GLN A 266 3.85 27.71 0.74
C GLN A 266 2.95 27.57 1.97
N ARG A 267 1.94 28.46 2.13
CA ARG A 267 0.99 28.38 3.25
C ARG A 267 0.18 27.08 3.23
N GLU A 268 -0.33 26.69 2.06
CA GLU A 268 -1.05 25.41 1.90
C GLU A 268 -0.11 24.21 2.12
N GLY A 269 1.15 24.30 1.69
CA GLY A 269 2.18 23.30 1.93
C GLY A 269 2.52 23.12 3.41
N ILE A 270 2.58 24.21 4.18
CA ILE A 270 2.76 24.16 5.64
C ILE A 270 1.55 23.49 6.29
N MET A 271 0.33 23.84 5.89
CA MET A 271 -0.89 23.20 6.42
C MET A 271 -0.93 21.71 6.09
N LYS A 272 -0.56 21.32 4.88
CA LYS A 272 -0.39 19.91 4.49
C LYS A 272 0.61 19.20 5.40
N ALA A 273 1.78 19.81 5.65
CA ALA A 273 2.81 19.22 6.50
C ALA A 273 2.31 19.04 7.94
N ILE A 274 1.64 20.05 8.50
CA ILE A 274 1.06 19.97 9.86
C ILE A 274 0.03 18.84 9.93
N VAL A 275 -0.90 18.75 8.97
CA VAL A 275 -1.91 17.68 8.93
C VAL A 275 -1.25 16.31 8.83
N ALA A 276 -0.24 16.15 7.98
CA ALA A 276 0.48 14.90 7.82
C ALA A 276 1.25 14.51 9.10
N SER A 277 1.89 15.47 9.77
CA SER A 277 2.58 15.23 11.05
C SER A 277 1.61 14.89 12.19
N VAL A 278 0.47 15.58 12.29
CA VAL A 278 -0.58 15.25 13.26
C VAL A 278 -1.16 13.88 12.99
N GLN A 279 -1.42 13.54 11.72
CA GLN A 279 -1.85 12.22 11.32
C GLN A 279 -0.82 11.17 11.78
N LEU A 280 0.45 11.31 11.44
CA LEU A 280 1.48 10.36 11.86
C LEU A 280 1.61 10.26 13.39
N GLY A 281 1.53 11.39 14.11
CA GLY A 281 1.52 11.41 15.57
C GLY A 281 0.34 10.65 16.18
N CYS A 282 -0.87 10.86 15.65
CA CYS A 282 -2.06 10.10 16.05
C CYS A 282 -1.91 8.60 15.76
N LEU A 283 -1.29 8.22 14.64
CA LEU A 283 -1.03 6.81 14.30
C LEU A 283 -0.18 6.12 15.38
N TYR A 284 0.93 6.76 15.75
CA TYR A 284 1.83 6.24 16.78
C TYR A 284 1.20 6.26 18.16
N PHE A 285 0.43 7.29 18.51
CA PHE A 285 -0.29 7.35 19.77
C PHE A 285 -1.28 6.20 19.93
N ILE A 286 -2.07 5.90 18.88
CA ILE A 286 -3.00 4.76 18.87
C ILE A 286 -2.23 3.44 18.96
N ALA A 287 -1.08 3.31 18.27
CA ALA A 287 -0.27 2.10 18.31
C ALA A 287 0.30 1.83 19.71
N TYR A 288 0.91 2.82 20.35
CA TYR A 288 1.51 2.65 21.67
C TYR A 288 0.47 2.51 22.78
N SER A 289 -0.67 3.21 22.70
CA SER A 289 -1.77 3.02 23.64
C SER A 289 -2.40 1.63 23.52
N ALA A 290 -2.52 1.11 22.29
CA ALA A 290 -2.91 -0.28 22.05
C ALA A 290 -1.93 -1.27 22.69
N ASN A 291 -0.62 -1.05 22.53
CA ASN A 291 0.40 -1.90 23.15
C ASN A 291 0.28 -1.89 24.67
N ALA A 292 0.12 -0.71 25.27
CA ALA A 292 -0.06 -0.56 26.71
C ALA A 292 -1.31 -1.31 27.19
N LEU A 293 -2.44 -1.17 26.50
CA LEU A 293 -3.68 -1.89 26.83
C LEU A 293 -3.51 -3.41 26.70
N ALA A 294 -2.83 -3.86 25.64
CA ALA A 294 -2.60 -5.27 25.38
C ALA A 294 -1.68 -5.90 26.43
N PHE A 295 -0.63 -5.21 26.87
CA PHE A 295 0.22 -5.66 27.98
C PHE A 295 -0.50 -5.64 29.33
N TRP A 296 -1.32 -4.62 29.59
CA TRP A 296 -2.08 -4.52 30.83
C TRP A 296 -3.11 -5.65 30.94
N GLN A 297 -3.92 -5.89 29.90
CA GLN A 297 -4.88 -6.99 29.90
C GLN A 297 -4.17 -8.34 29.83
N GLY A 298 -3.12 -8.44 29.01
CA GLY A 298 -2.32 -9.65 28.84
C GLY A 298 -1.72 -10.14 30.16
N SER A 299 -1.13 -9.24 30.96
CA SER A 299 -0.59 -9.61 32.27
C SER A 299 -1.66 -10.11 33.24
N ARG A 300 -2.88 -9.54 33.20
CA ARG A 300 -4.00 -9.97 34.05
C ARG A 300 -4.57 -11.33 33.63
N GLU A 301 -4.65 -11.62 32.33
CA GLU A 301 -5.05 -12.94 31.83
C GLU A 301 -4.01 -14.01 32.18
N ILE A 302 -2.71 -13.68 32.11
CA ILE A 302 -1.63 -14.58 32.54
C ILE A 302 -1.72 -14.84 34.05
N ALA A 303 -1.95 -13.81 34.87
CA ALA A 303 -2.11 -13.99 36.31
C ALA A 303 -3.32 -14.88 36.65
N ALA A 304 -4.45 -14.67 35.97
CA ALA A 304 -5.65 -15.50 36.17
C ALA A 304 -5.48 -16.94 35.68
N SER A 305 -4.67 -17.18 34.64
CA SER A 305 -4.43 -18.51 34.11
C SER A 305 -3.53 -19.37 35.00
N VAL A 306 -2.62 -18.75 35.75
CA VAL A 306 -1.82 -19.41 36.81
C VAL A 306 -2.71 -19.93 37.93
N ASP A 307 -3.78 -19.21 38.28
CA ASP A 307 -4.70 -19.60 39.36
C ASP A 307 -5.75 -20.65 38.93
N THR A 308 -6.18 -20.64 37.67
CA THR A 308 -7.34 -21.43 37.20
C THR A 308 -6.95 -22.63 36.31
N GLY A 309 -5.69 -22.72 35.88
CA GLY A 309 -5.23 -23.78 34.96
C GLY A 309 -5.82 -23.68 33.55
N SER A 310 -6.42 -22.54 33.18
CA SER A 310 -6.93 -22.31 31.83
C SER A 310 -5.76 -22.14 30.86
N GLY A 311 -5.73 -22.90 29.77
CA GLY A 311 -4.64 -23.00 28.79
C GLY A 311 -4.31 -21.75 27.95
N THR A 312 -4.43 -20.54 28.50
CA THR A 312 -3.92 -19.31 27.92
C THR A 312 -2.49 -19.08 28.37
N THR A 313 -1.55 -19.40 27.48
CA THR A 313 -0.11 -19.32 27.73
C THR A 313 0.46 -17.93 27.47
N VAL A 314 1.63 -17.63 28.05
CA VAL A 314 2.32 -16.33 27.91
C VAL A 314 2.67 -16.06 26.44
N GLY A 315 3.05 -17.11 25.72
CA GLY A 315 3.28 -17.12 24.28
C GLY A 315 2.03 -16.80 23.47
N ALA A 316 0.85 -17.28 23.86
CA ALA A 316 -0.39 -16.91 23.17
C ALA A 316 -0.68 -15.40 23.29
N VAL A 317 -0.40 -14.79 24.44
CA VAL A 317 -0.56 -13.35 24.64
C VAL A 317 0.52 -12.56 23.87
N TYR A 318 1.77 -12.98 23.95
CA TYR A 318 2.88 -12.33 23.23
C TYR A 318 2.67 -12.35 21.71
N THR A 319 2.19 -13.47 21.17
CA THR A 319 1.94 -13.61 19.73
C THR A 319 0.80 -12.76 19.25
N VAL A 320 -0.27 -12.63 20.03
CA VAL A 320 -1.39 -11.74 19.70
C VAL A 320 -0.93 -10.28 19.72
N ILE A 321 -0.08 -9.89 20.68
CA ILE A 321 0.48 -8.53 20.74
C ILE A 321 1.40 -8.30 19.53
N PHE A 322 2.38 -9.16 19.30
CA PHE A 322 3.34 -9.03 18.19
C PHE A 322 2.62 -8.96 16.84
N LEU A 323 1.70 -9.90 16.57
CA LEU A 323 0.98 -9.96 15.29
C LEU A 323 0.02 -8.79 15.08
N LEU A 324 -0.74 -8.37 16.08
CA LEU A 324 -1.71 -7.29 15.89
C LEU A 324 -1.05 -5.92 15.83
N VAL A 325 0.14 -5.77 16.40
CA VAL A 325 0.90 -4.52 16.39
C VAL A 325 1.65 -4.38 15.08
N ASP A 326 2.34 -5.44 14.64
CA ASP A 326 3.03 -5.45 13.33
C ASP A 326 2.04 -5.41 12.16
N CYS A 327 0.86 -6.03 12.29
CA CYS A 327 -0.23 -5.90 11.31
C CYS A 327 -0.71 -4.46 11.14
N LYS A 328 -0.57 -3.61 12.16
CA LYS A 328 -0.92 -2.19 12.11
C LYS A 328 0.24 -1.31 11.64
N LEU A 329 1.47 -1.78 11.87
CA LEU A 329 2.71 -1.07 11.53
C LEU A 329 3.19 -1.34 10.10
N PHE A 330 2.70 -2.40 9.43
CA PHE A 330 3.03 -2.68 8.03
C PHE A 330 2.32 -1.71 7.08
N LYS A 331 2.88 -0.51 7.06
CA LYS A 331 2.81 0.60 6.09
C LYS A 331 1.42 1.00 5.58
N PRO A 332 0.96 2.25 5.85
CA PRO A 332 -0.13 2.80 5.05
C PRO A 332 0.32 2.81 3.59
N ILE A 333 -0.55 2.32 2.72
CA ILE A 333 -0.45 2.35 1.27
C ILE A 333 -0.40 3.82 0.82
N VAL A 334 0.77 4.41 0.89
CA VAL A 334 1.17 5.71 0.32
C VAL A 334 2.52 5.51 -0.34
#